data_AF-A0A655AKS5-F1
#
_entry.id   AF-A0A655AKS5-F1
#
_cell.length_a   1.000
_cell.length_b   1.000
_cell.length_c   1.000
_cell.angle_alpha   90.00
_cell.angle_beta   90.00
_cell.angle_gamma   90.00
#
_symmetry.space_group_name_H-M   'P 1'
#
loop_
_entity.id
_entity.type
_entity.pdbx_description
1 polymer ?
#
loop_
_entity_poly.entity_id
_entity_poly.type
_entity_poly.pdbx_seq_one_letter_code
_entity_poly.pdbx_strand_id
1 'polypeptide(L)'
;MVSLGYSLLYKNIIGAIERHSLNAYIGFLHQDSRGHATLASDLMEVWRAPIIDDTVLRLIADGVVDTRAFSKNSDTGAVFATREATRSIARAFGNRIARTATYIKGDPHRYTFQYALDLQLQSLVRVIEAGHPSRLVDIDITSEPSGA
;
A
#
# COMPACT_ATOMS: atom_id res chain seq x y z
N MET A 1 -0.61 3.94 13.88
CA MET A 1 -0.15 4.51 12.59
C MET A 1 -0.25 3.48 11.47
N VAL A 2 0.47 2.36 11.60
CA VAL A 2 0.50 1.27 10.61
C VAL A 2 -0.90 0.76 10.23
N SER A 3 -1.75 0.44 11.22
CA SER A 3 -3.12 -0.04 10.95
C SER A 3 -3.96 0.95 10.14
N LEU A 4 -3.84 2.25 10.39
CA LEU A 4 -4.51 3.29 9.60
C LEU A 4 -3.97 3.32 8.17
N GLY A 5 -2.64 3.30 8.00
CA GLY A 5 -1.99 3.30 6.70
C GLY A 5 -2.38 2.10 5.85
N TYR A 6 -2.34 0.90 6.44
CA TYR A 6 -2.79 -0.33 5.79
C TYR A 6 -4.27 -0.30 5.42
N SER A 7 -5.13 0.27 6.27
CA SER A 7 -6.55 0.42 5.93
C SER A 7 -6.76 1.33 4.72
N LEU A 8 -6.00 2.43 4.61
CA LEU A 8 -6.02 3.33 3.46
C LEU A 8 -5.46 2.66 2.20
N LEU A 9 -4.34 1.96 2.32
CA LEU A 9 -3.71 1.23 1.22
C LEU A 9 -4.66 0.17 0.65
N TYR A 10 -5.23 -0.66 1.52
CA TYR A 10 -6.19 -1.70 1.16
C TYR A 10 -7.40 -1.15 0.40
N LYS A 11 -7.95 0.00 0.83
CA LYS A 11 -9.05 0.66 0.11
C LYS A 11 -8.65 1.20 -1.26
N ASN A 12 -7.43 1.74 -1.41
CA ASN A 12 -6.93 2.15 -2.72
C ASN A 12 -6.78 0.96 -3.67
N ILE A 13 -6.32 -0.19 -3.15
CA ILE A 13 -6.13 -1.41 -3.94
C ILE A 13 -7.46 -1.99 -4.37
N ILE A 14 -8.45 -2.10 -3.49
CA ILE A 14 -9.82 -2.53 -3.86
C ILE A 14 -10.36 -1.65 -4.99
N GLY A 15 -10.29 -0.32 -4.83
CA GLY A 15 -10.77 0.60 -5.86
C GLY A 15 -10.01 0.47 -7.18
N ALA A 16 -8.74 0.05 -7.16
CA ALA A 16 -7.99 -0.24 -8.37
C ALA A 16 -8.44 -1.54 -9.02
N ILE A 17 -8.55 -2.63 -8.25
CA ILE A 17 -9.05 -3.93 -8.75
C ILE A 17 -10.39 -3.76 -9.46
N GLU A 18 -11.33 -3.03 -8.85
CA GLU A 18 -12.66 -2.77 -9.42
C GLU A 18 -12.59 -2.02 -10.75
N ARG A 19 -11.67 -1.05 -10.92
CA ARG A 19 -11.47 -0.34 -12.20
C ARG A 19 -11.00 -1.26 -13.33
N HIS A 20 -10.29 -2.34 -13.00
CA HIS A 20 -9.83 -3.35 -13.97
C HIS A 20 -10.82 -4.52 -14.10
N SER A 21 -12.03 -4.41 -13.55
CA SER A 21 -13.09 -5.44 -13.65
C SER A 21 -12.70 -6.81 -13.09
N LEU A 22 -11.74 -6.84 -12.16
CA LEU A 22 -11.35 -8.04 -11.42
C LEU A 22 -12.23 -8.20 -10.17
N ASN A 23 -12.38 -9.44 -9.69
CA ASN A 23 -13.05 -9.70 -8.43
C ASN A 23 -12.05 -9.59 -7.27
N ALA A 24 -12.23 -8.59 -6.40
CA ALA A 24 -11.33 -8.35 -5.26
C ALA A 24 -11.29 -9.49 -4.23
N TYR A 25 -12.27 -10.39 -4.25
CA TYR A 25 -12.40 -11.50 -3.31
C TYR A 25 -11.84 -12.83 -3.86
N ILE A 26 -11.18 -12.82 -5.03
CA ILE A 26 -10.54 -14.01 -5.60
C ILE A 26 -9.03 -13.78 -5.66
N GLY A 27 -8.35 -14.09 -4.56
CA GLY A 27 -6.88 -14.09 -4.45
C GLY A 27 -6.24 -15.43 -4.81
N PHE A 28 -4.91 -15.43 -4.82
CA PHE A 28 -4.03 -16.55 -5.11
C PHE A 28 -3.23 -17.01 -3.87
N LEU A 29 -2.86 -16.10 -2.96
CA LEU A 29 -1.99 -16.40 -1.81
C LEU A 29 -2.77 -16.49 -0.50
N HIS A 30 -3.56 -15.46 -0.18
CA HIS A 30 -4.34 -15.43 1.05
C HIS A 30 -5.50 -16.43 1.00
N GLN A 31 -5.69 -17.19 2.09
CA GLN A 31 -6.84 -18.07 2.23
C GLN A 31 -8.14 -17.27 2.27
N ASP A 32 -9.16 -17.80 1.59
CA ASP A 32 -10.50 -17.23 1.62
C ASP A 32 -11.06 -17.19 3.04
N SER A 33 -11.51 -16.01 3.43
CA SER A 33 -12.24 -15.75 4.67
C SER A 33 -13.46 -14.89 4.34
N ARG A 34 -14.59 -15.15 5.00
CA ARG A 34 -15.86 -14.48 4.68
C ARG A 34 -15.73 -12.96 4.74
N GLY A 35 -15.97 -12.29 3.61
CA GLY A 35 -15.93 -10.83 3.50
C GLY A 35 -14.53 -10.22 3.41
N HIS A 36 -13.50 -11.04 3.21
CA HIS A 36 -12.13 -10.58 3.03
C HIS A 36 -11.76 -10.52 1.54
N ALA A 37 -11.33 -9.36 1.05
CA ALA A 37 -10.92 -9.18 -0.34
C ALA A 37 -9.49 -9.73 -0.50
N THR A 38 -9.39 -11.05 -0.69
CA THR A 38 -8.13 -11.80 -0.73
C THR A 38 -7.17 -11.30 -1.80
N LEU A 39 -7.66 -10.94 -3.00
CA LEU A 39 -6.81 -10.35 -4.04
C LEU A 39 -6.23 -8.99 -3.64
N ALA A 40 -7.00 -8.18 -2.91
CA ALA A 40 -6.51 -6.91 -2.39
C ALA A 40 -5.39 -7.12 -1.36
N SER A 41 -5.52 -8.14 -0.51
CA SER A 41 -4.46 -8.52 0.43
C SER A 41 -3.21 -9.03 -0.28
N ASP A 42 -3.37 -9.88 -1.30
CA ASP A 42 -2.25 -10.39 -2.10
C ASP A 42 -1.44 -9.26 -2.75
N LEU A 43 -2.13 -8.32 -3.41
CA LEU A 43 -1.48 -7.18 -4.03
C LEU A 43 -0.85 -6.26 -2.97
N MET A 44 -1.52 -6.10 -1.83
CA MET A 44 -1.05 -5.22 -0.75
C MET A 44 0.33 -5.61 -0.22
N GLU A 45 0.68 -6.90 -0.19
CA GLU A 45 1.96 -7.37 0.35
C GLU A 45 3.17 -6.68 -0.30
N VAL A 46 3.13 -6.43 -1.61
CA VAL A 46 4.22 -5.73 -2.33
C VAL A 46 4.28 -4.23 -1.97
N TRP A 47 3.16 -3.64 -1.58
CA TRP A 47 3.02 -2.19 -1.40
C TRP A 47 3.12 -1.72 0.06
N ARG A 48 3.11 -2.62 1.05
CA ARG A 48 3.16 -2.27 2.48
C ARG A 48 4.44 -1.53 2.85
N ALA A 49 5.59 -2.15 2.59
CA ALA A 49 6.89 -1.59 2.88
C ALA A 49 7.13 -0.21 2.21
N PRO A 50 7.00 -0.06 0.88
CA PRO A 50 7.34 1.18 0.15
C PRO A 50 6.38 2.35 0.41
N ILE A 51 5.11 2.09 0.73
CA ILE A 51 4.09 3.14 0.86
C ILE A 51 3.82 3.43 2.32
N ILE A 52 3.62 2.41 3.15
CA ILE A 52 3.17 2.59 4.52
C ILE A 52 4.34 2.54 5.50
N ASP A 53 5.15 1.49 5.48
CA ASP A 53 6.16 1.28 6.51
C ASP A 53 7.27 2.34 6.40
N ASP A 54 7.78 2.63 5.20
CA ASP A 54 8.73 3.73 4.95
C ASP A 54 8.16 5.08 5.41
N THR A 55 6.90 5.38 5.10
CA THR A 55 6.27 6.64 5.53
C THR A 55 6.14 6.73 7.05
N VAL A 56 5.78 5.64 7.71
CA VAL A 56 5.69 5.58 9.18
C VAL A 56 7.06 5.79 9.82
N LEU A 57 8.10 5.14 9.30
CA LEU A 57 9.48 5.31 9.79
C LEU A 57 9.96 6.75 9.63
N ARG A 58 9.68 7.39 8.49
CA ARG A 58 10.00 8.81 8.27
C ARG A 58 9.26 9.74 9.24
N LEU A 59 7.96 9.53 9.45
CA LEU A 59 7.18 10.33 10.41
C LEU A 59 7.75 10.28 11.83
N ILE A 60 8.29 9.12 12.23
CA ILE A 60 8.94 8.93 13.54
C ILE A 60 10.32 9.58 13.53
N ALA A 61 11.14 9.32 12.50
CA ALA A 61 12.50 9.85 12.40
C ALA A 61 12.54 11.38 12.34
N ASP A 62 11.60 11.99 11.64
CA ASP A 62 11.47 13.44 11.48
C ASP A 62 10.80 14.11 12.70
N GLY A 63 10.40 13.34 13.72
CA GLY A 63 9.73 13.85 14.91
C GLY A 63 8.33 14.45 14.66
N VAL A 64 7.74 14.19 13.50
CA VAL A 64 6.40 14.69 13.12
C VAL A 64 5.32 14.11 14.02
N VAL A 65 5.52 12.86 14.48
CA VAL A 65 4.63 12.19 15.42
C VAL A 65 5.46 11.50 16.50
N ASP A 66 5.15 11.77 17.76
CA ASP A 66 5.79 11.15 18.92
C ASP A 66 4.77 10.38 19.78
N THR A 67 5.24 9.77 20.87
CA THR A 67 4.40 9.00 21.80
C THR A 67 3.31 9.81 22.49
N ARG A 68 3.50 11.13 22.67
CA ARG A 68 2.52 12.04 23.29
C ARG A 68 1.32 12.26 22.39
N ALA A 69 1.46 11.97 21.09
CA ALA A 69 0.40 12.07 20.10
C ALA A 69 -0.60 10.90 20.15
N PHE A 70 -0.47 9.98 21.11
CA PHE A 70 -1.32 8.81 21.28
C PHE A 70 -1.90 8.69 22.68
N SER A 71 -3.10 8.11 22.76
CA SER A 71 -3.74 7.70 24.01
C SER A 71 -4.03 6.20 23.97
N LYS A 72 -3.92 5.55 25.13
CA LYS A 72 -4.28 4.14 25.30
C LYS A 72 -5.59 4.05 26.07
N ASN A 73 -6.55 3.32 25.52
CA ASN A 73 -7.76 2.95 26.24
C ASN A 73 -7.41 1.88 27.29
N SER A 74 -7.73 2.15 28.56
CA SER A 74 -7.38 1.27 29.69
C SER A 74 -8.07 -0.09 29.64
N ASP A 75 -9.31 -0.12 29.15
CA ASP A 75 -10.18 -1.29 29.26
C ASP A 75 -9.95 -2.29 28.13
N THR A 76 -9.64 -1.77 26.94
CA THR A 76 -9.44 -2.56 25.71
C THR A 76 -7.97 -2.70 25.32
N GLY A 77 -7.08 -1.87 25.88
CA GLY A 77 -5.68 -1.78 25.49
C GLY A 77 -5.42 -1.12 24.13
N ALA A 78 -6.47 -0.69 23.42
CA ALA A 78 -6.37 -0.07 22.11
C ALA A 78 -5.63 1.28 22.18
N VAL A 79 -4.81 1.56 21.17
CA VAL A 79 -4.02 2.80 21.07
C VAL A 79 -4.57 3.65 19.93
N PHE A 80 -4.94 4.88 20.26
CA PHE A 80 -5.53 5.82 19.32
C PHE A 80 -4.62 7.04 19.15
N ALA A 81 -4.49 7.51 17.90
CA ALA A 81 -3.83 8.77 17.63
C ALA A 81 -4.77 9.93 17.94
N THR A 82 -4.22 11.07 18.39
CA THR A 82 -4.96 12.33 18.46
C THR A 82 -5.48 12.74 17.08
N ARG A 83 -6.42 13.69 17.05
CA ARG A 83 -6.97 14.19 15.78
C ARG A 83 -5.89 14.88 14.95
N GLU A 84 -5.01 15.62 15.61
CA GLU A 84 -3.87 16.33 15.03
C GLU A 84 -2.89 15.32 14.42
N ALA A 85 -2.49 14.30 15.18
CA ALA A 85 -1.63 13.23 14.68
C ALA A 85 -2.27 12.49 13.51
N THR A 86 -3.55 12.13 13.61
CA THR A 86 -4.30 11.46 12.54
C THR A 86 -4.28 12.28 11.25
N ARG A 87 -4.45 13.61 11.34
CA ARG A 87 -4.37 14.51 10.19
C ARG A 87 -2.96 14.53 9.59
N SER A 88 -1.92 14.63 10.40
CA SER A 88 -0.52 14.61 9.94
C SER A 88 -0.17 13.29 9.25
N ILE A 89 -0.57 12.17 9.86
CA ILE A 89 -0.36 10.82 9.31
C ILE A 89 -1.10 10.67 7.98
N ALA A 90 -2.39 11.03 7.91
CA ALA A 90 -3.18 10.93 6.68
C ALA A 90 -2.61 11.81 5.57
N ARG A 91 -2.13 13.02 5.89
CA ARG A 91 -1.46 13.90 4.93
C ARG A 91 -0.17 13.28 4.40
N ALA A 92 0.64 12.68 5.27
CA ALA A 92 1.88 12.02 4.86
C ALA A 92 1.62 10.83 3.93
N PHE A 93 0.63 9.98 4.23
CA PHE A 93 0.24 8.89 3.34
C PHE A 93 -0.31 9.40 2.01
N GLY A 94 -1.16 10.43 2.02
CA GLY A 94 -1.66 11.05 0.78
C GLY A 94 -0.53 11.61 -0.08
N ASN A 95 0.44 12.30 0.54
CA ASN A 95 1.63 12.80 -0.15
C ASN A 95 2.49 11.66 -0.72
N ARG A 96 2.67 10.54 0.02
CA ARG A 96 3.42 9.38 -0.47
C ARG A 96 2.74 8.73 -1.67
N ILE A 97 1.42 8.57 -1.62
CA ILE A 97 0.60 8.02 -2.72
C ILE A 97 0.72 8.88 -3.98
N ALA A 98 0.69 10.20 -3.83
CA ALA A 98 0.77 11.16 -4.94
C ALA A 98 2.19 11.39 -5.46
N ARG A 99 3.23 11.07 -4.66
CA ARG A 99 4.64 11.24 -5.06
C ARG A 99 5.03 10.22 -6.13
N THR A 100 5.79 10.66 -7.12
CA THR A 100 6.38 9.76 -8.11
C THR A 100 7.66 9.12 -7.59
N ALA A 101 7.83 7.82 -7.82
CA ALA A 101 9.04 7.05 -7.51
C ALA A 101 9.21 5.91 -8.53
N THR A 102 10.39 5.29 -8.53
CA THR A 102 10.65 4.09 -9.33
C THR A 102 10.10 2.87 -8.60
N TYR A 103 9.20 2.13 -9.25
CA TYR A 103 8.53 0.95 -8.67
C TYR A 103 8.71 -0.34 -9.49
N ILE A 104 9.17 -0.23 -10.74
CA ILE A 104 9.26 -1.36 -11.66
C ILE A 104 10.73 -1.65 -11.91
N LYS A 105 11.16 -2.90 -11.66
CA LYS A 105 12.55 -3.30 -11.83
C LYS A 105 12.99 -3.19 -13.28
N GLY A 106 14.16 -2.58 -13.47
CA GLY A 106 14.74 -2.37 -14.80
C GLY A 106 14.07 -1.23 -15.60
N ASP A 107 13.07 -0.57 -15.03
CA ASP A 107 12.43 0.60 -15.62
C ASP A 107 12.84 1.86 -14.84
N PRO A 108 13.59 2.81 -15.46
CA PRO A 108 14.03 4.02 -14.78
C PRO A 108 12.91 5.07 -14.61
N HIS A 109 11.73 4.86 -15.21
CA HIS A 109 10.65 5.84 -15.13
C HIS A 109 10.05 5.93 -13.72
N ARG A 110 9.55 7.12 -13.41
CA ARG A 110 8.92 7.41 -12.11
C ARG A 110 7.40 7.43 -12.28
N TYR A 111 6.71 6.74 -11.41
CA TYR A 111 5.25 6.63 -11.41
C TYR A 111 4.69 7.00 -10.05
N THR A 112 3.45 7.50 -10.02
CA THR A 112 2.70 7.52 -8.75
C THR A 112 2.37 6.09 -8.35
N PHE A 113 2.09 5.87 -7.07
CA PHE A 113 1.64 4.55 -6.58
C PHE A 113 0.43 4.05 -7.38
N GLN A 114 -0.55 4.93 -7.63
CA GLN A 114 -1.79 4.58 -8.34
C GLN A 114 -1.52 4.10 -9.77
N TYR A 115 -0.64 4.78 -10.49
CA TYR A 115 -0.31 4.40 -11.86
C TYR A 115 0.48 3.09 -11.92
N ALA A 116 1.45 2.91 -11.02
CA ALA A 116 2.21 1.65 -10.96
C ALA A 116 1.34 0.45 -10.57
N LEU A 117 0.38 0.65 -9.65
CA LEU A 117 -0.63 -0.35 -9.32
C LEU A 117 -1.53 -0.68 -10.52
N ASP A 118 -1.94 0.32 -11.31
CA ASP A 118 -2.71 0.06 -12.54
C ASP A 118 -1.90 -0.75 -13.56
N LEU A 119 -0.60 -0.49 -13.72
CA LEU A 119 0.27 -1.31 -14.58
C LEU A 119 0.38 -2.76 -14.10
N GLN A 120 0.51 -2.97 -12.78
CA GLN A 120 0.52 -4.30 -12.18
C GLN A 120 -0.78 -5.05 -12.45
N LEU A 121 -1.93 -4.40 -12.25
CA LEU A 121 -3.25 -4.97 -12.49
C LEU A 121 -3.49 -5.29 -13.97
N GLN A 122 -3.10 -4.40 -14.88
CA GLN A 122 -3.16 -4.68 -16.32
C GLN A 122 -2.30 -5.89 -16.69
N SER A 123 -1.11 -6.03 -16.09
CA SER A 123 -0.28 -7.21 -16.31
C SER A 123 -0.96 -8.47 -15.79
N LEU A 124 -1.60 -8.41 -14.62
CA LEU A 124 -2.33 -9.52 -14.05
C LEU A 124 -3.49 -9.96 -14.96
N VAL A 125 -4.29 -9.02 -15.46
CA VAL A 125 -5.38 -9.30 -16.41
C VAL A 125 -4.86 -10.03 -17.64
N ARG A 126 -3.80 -9.49 -18.29
CA ARG A 126 -3.20 -10.12 -19.48
C ARG A 126 -2.72 -11.55 -19.22
N VAL A 127 -2.16 -11.79 -18.04
CA VAL A 127 -1.67 -13.11 -17.63
C VAL A 127 -2.81 -14.10 -17.43
N ILE A 128 -3.89 -13.67 -16.78
CA ILE A 128 -5.10 -14.49 -16.57
C ILE A 128 -5.71 -14.86 -17.93
N GLU A 129 -5.86 -13.89 -18.83
CA GLU A 129 -6.42 -14.11 -20.18
C GLU A 129 -5.54 -15.03 -21.04
N ALA A 130 -4.22 -14.87 -20.96
CA ALA A 130 -3.28 -15.69 -21.73
C ALA A 130 -2.99 -17.07 -21.13
N GLY A 131 -3.35 -17.32 -19.87
CA GLY A 131 -3.01 -18.56 -19.16
C GLY A 131 -1.51 -18.78 -18.96
N HIS A 132 -0.71 -17.70 -18.90
CA HIS A 132 0.75 -17.77 -18.85
C HIS A 132 1.33 -16.97 -17.67
N PRO A 133 1.39 -17.55 -16.45
CA PRO A 133 1.80 -16.84 -15.23
C PRO A 133 3.21 -16.26 -15.27
N SER A 134 4.11 -16.86 -16.05
CA SER A 134 5.50 -16.38 -16.23
C SER A 134 5.63 -15.00 -16.89
N ARG A 135 4.53 -14.43 -17.41
CA ARG A 135 4.50 -13.10 -18.04
C ARG A 135 4.04 -11.99 -17.09
N LEU A 136 3.84 -12.29 -15.80
CA LEU A 136 3.49 -11.26 -14.82
C LEU A 136 4.66 -10.28 -14.68
N VAL A 137 4.36 -8.99 -14.83
CA VAL A 137 5.32 -7.93 -14.52
C VAL A 137 5.38 -7.79 -13.00
N ASP A 138 6.49 -8.21 -12.43
CA ASP A 138 6.74 -8.03 -11.00
C ASP A 138 7.03 -6.55 -10.71
N ILE A 139 6.29 -6.03 -9.73
CA ILE A 139 6.67 -4.82 -9.02
C ILE A 139 7.80 -5.20 -8.09
N ASP A 140 9.03 -4.89 -8.49
CA ASP A 140 10.21 -5.03 -7.64
C ASP A 140 10.76 -3.63 -7.40
N ILE A 141 10.56 -3.20 -6.16
CA ILE A 141 10.80 -1.84 -5.72
C ILE A 141 12.24 -1.78 -5.30
N THR A 142 13.08 -1.36 -6.24
CA THR A 142 14.45 -1.00 -5.93
C THR A 142 14.41 0.11 -4.89
N SER A 143 15.03 -0.12 -3.72
CA SER A 143 15.33 0.98 -2.81
C SER A 143 16.11 2.03 -3.60
N GLU A 144 15.55 3.23 -3.79
CA GLU A 144 16.39 4.38 -4.13
C GLU A 144 17.48 4.45 -3.05
N PRO A 145 18.77 4.59 -3.41
CA PRO A 145 19.79 4.83 -2.40
C PRO A 145 19.37 6.06 -1.59
N SER A 146 19.41 5.95 -0.27
CA SER A 146 19.18 7.08 0.62
C SER A 146 20.11 8.23 0.24
N GLY A 147 19.60 9.25 -0.44
CA GLY A 147 20.45 10.33 -0.93
C GLY A 147 19.71 11.41 -1.70
N ALA A 148 19.12 12.36 -0.97
CA ALA A 148 19.21 13.81 -1.18
C ALA A 148 18.48 14.52 -0.04
#